data_AF-A0A529ZM89-F1
#
_entry.id   AF-A0A529ZM89-F1
#
_cell.length_a   1.000
_cell.length_b   1.000
_cell.length_c   1.000
_cell.angle_alpha   90.00
_cell.angle_beta   90.00
_cell.angle_gamma   90.00
#
_symmetry.space_group_name_H-M   'P 1'
#
loop_
_entity.id
_entity.type
_entity.pdbx_description
1 polymer ?
#
loop_
_entity_poly.entity_id
_entity_poly.type
_entity_poly.pdbx_seq_one_letter_code
_entity_poly.pdbx_strand_id
1 'polypeptide(L)'
;GQAGNTALAWQALGIDFEIAANLGDDQFGRWLREAFGHRAHKWPVRPEGTTLSVGMTHPDGERTFFTTRGHLPRFSLDDVLSVLDGNRLAGGYALLSGSFLTDDLTRDYGAL
;
A
#
# COMPACT_ATOMS: atom_id res chain seq x y z
N GLY A 1 3.19 0.23 5.93
CA GLY A 1 2.21 1.34 5.93
C GLY A 1 0.89 0.87 6.50
N GLN A 2 -0.02 1.78 6.87
CA GLN A 2 -1.29 1.47 7.55
C GLN A 2 -2.12 0.37 6.86
N ALA A 3 -2.46 0.52 5.57
CA ALA A 3 -3.21 -0.51 4.82
C ALA A 3 -2.50 -1.87 4.79
N GLY A 4 -1.17 -1.87 4.61
CA GLY A 4 -0.37 -3.10 4.66
C GLY A 4 -0.43 -3.79 6.03
N ASN A 5 -0.39 -3.03 7.14
CA ASN A 5 -0.52 -3.59 8.48
C ASN A 5 -1.93 -4.19 8.70
N THR A 6 -2.97 -3.53 8.20
CA THR A 6 -4.34 -4.06 8.24
C THR A 6 -4.48 -5.35 7.43
N ALA A 7 -3.89 -5.42 6.24
CA ALA A 7 -3.86 -6.63 5.42
C ALA A 7 -3.16 -7.80 6.13
N LEU A 8 -2.01 -7.55 6.77
CA LEU A 8 -1.33 -8.59 7.55
C LEU A 8 -2.16 -9.05 8.76
N ALA A 9 -2.88 -8.13 9.42
CA ALA A 9 -3.80 -8.50 10.50
C ALA A 9 -4.97 -9.34 9.99
N TRP A 10 -5.60 -8.96 8.87
CA TRP A 10 -6.66 -9.75 8.23
C TRP A 10 -6.18 -11.13 7.80
N GLN A 11 -4.95 -11.23 7.28
CA GLN A 11 -4.33 -12.51 6.96
C GLN A 11 -4.18 -13.39 8.19
N ALA A 12 -3.69 -12.83 9.31
CA ALA A 12 -3.55 -13.57 10.57
C ALA A 12 -4.91 -14.00 11.16
N LEU A 13 -5.97 -13.24 10.90
CA LEU A 13 -7.34 -13.55 11.33
C LEU A 13 -8.09 -14.49 10.36
N GLY A 14 -7.48 -14.88 9.24
CA GLY A 14 -8.13 -15.73 8.23
C GLY A 14 -9.28 -15.04 7.49
N ILE A 15 -9.29 -13.71 7.45
CA ILE A 15 -10.29 -12.93 6.71
C ILE A 15 -9.89 -12.92 5.23
N ASP A 16 -10.85 -13.10 4.32
CA ASP A 16 -10.60 -12.93 2.89
C ASP A 16 -10.54 -11.44 2.53
N PHE A 17 -9.52 -11.06 1.76
CA PHE A 17 -9.32 -9.68 1.31
C PHE A 17 -8.46 -9.67 0.03
N GLU A 18 -8.37 -8.51 -0.61
CA GLU A 18 -7.35 -8.18 -1.62
C GLU A 18 -6.65 -6.89 -1.22
N ILE A 19 -5.43 -6.71 -1.71
CA ILE A 19 -4.64 -5.51 -1.47
C ILE A 19 -3.92 -5.08 -2.75
N ALA A 20 -4.19 -3.85 -3.17
CA ALA A 20 -3.43 -3.17 -4.21
C ALA A 20 -2.39 -2.24 -3.59
N ALA A 21 -1.17 -2.30 -4.12
CA ALA A 21 -0.07 -1.39 -3.81
C ALA A 21 0.88 -1.36 -5.01
N ASN A 22 1.79 -0.39 -5.04
CA ASN A 22 2.97 -0.40 -5.90
C ASN A 22 4.24 -0.65 -5.07
N LEU A 23 5.36 -0.85 -5.73
CA LEU A 23 6.68 -1.08 -5.13
C LEU A 23 7.72 -0.12 -5.74
N GLY A 24 8.76 0.24 -5.00
CA GLY A 24 9.95 0.86 -5.59
C GLY A 24 10.91 -0.19 -6.17
N ASP A 25 11.70 0.21 -7.17
CA ASP A 25 12.69 -0.67 -7.82
C ASP A 25 14.00 -0.76 -7.01
N ASP A 26 13.90 -1.28 -5.78
CA ASP A 26 15.05 -1.43 -4.89
C ASP A 26 14.93 -2.65 -3.97
N GLN A 27 15.89 -2.82 -3.07
CA GLN A 27 15.93 -3.95 -2.13
C GLN A 27 14.75 -3.93 -1.15
N PHE A 28 14.29 -2.75 -0.74
CA PHE A 28 13.16 -2.62 0.17
C PHE A 28 11.85 -2.99 -0.52
N GLY A 29 11.70 -2.68 -1.81
CA GLY A 29 10.55 -3.09 -2.61
C GLY A 29 10.49 -4.60 -2.79
N ARG A 30 11.65 -5.23 -3.03
CA ARG A 30 11.77 -6.70 -3.07
C ARG A 30 11.40 -7.34 -1.73
N TRP A 31 11.93 -6.82 -0.63
CA TRP A 31 11.61 -7.30 0.71
C TRP A 31 10.11 -7.14 1.04
N LEU A 32 9.51 -6.00 0.67
CA LEU A 32 8.09 -5.76 0.86
C LEU A 32 7.24 -6.76 0.07
N ARG A 33 7.60 -7.05 -1.19
CA ARG A 33 6.92 -8.08 -1.99
C ARG A 33 6.95 -9.45 -1.34
N GLU A 34 8.10 -9.85 -0.81
CA GLU A 34 8.26 -11.14 -0.12
C GLU A 34 7.36 -11.26 1.11
N ALA A 35 7.20 -10.18 1.89
CA ALA A 35 6.33 -10.16 3.07
C ALA A 35 4.84 -10.41 2.75
N PHE A 36 4.40 -10.09 1.53
CA PHE A 36 3.00 -10.27 1.08
C PHE A 36 2.82 -11.47 0.13
N GLY A 37 3.91 -12.12 -0.29
CA GLY A 37 3.89 -13.33 -1.10
C GLY A 37 3.04 -13.20 -2.38
N HIS A 38 2.14 -14.18 -2.60
CA HIS A 38 1.31 -14.23 -3.80
C HIS A 38 0.42 -13.00 -4.00
N ARG A 39 0.02 -12.31 -2.91
CA ARG A 39 -0.83 -11.11 -2.98
C ARG A 39 -0.13 -9.91 -3.60
N ALA A 40 1.20 -9.88 -3.52
CA ALA A 40 2.01 -8.82 -4.11
C ALA A 40 2.51 -9.14 -5.54
N HIS A 41 2.14 -10.29 -6.10
CA HIS A 41 2.64 -10.72 -7.41
C HIS A 41 2.27 -9.75 -8.54
N LYS A 42 1.09 -9.14 -8.47
CA LYS A 42 0.60 -8.18 -9.46
C LYS A 42 1.00 -6.73 -9.16
N TRP A 43 1.69 -6.46 -8.05
CA TRP A 43 2.01 -5.08 -7.67
C TRP A 43 2.98 -4.45 -8.67
N PRO A 44 2.61 -3.33 -9.30
CA PRO A 44 3.48 -2.64 -10.24
C PRO A 44 4.73 -2.12 -9.54
N VAL A 45 5.86 -2.21 -10.23
CA VAL A 45 7.14 -1.66 -9.78
C VAL A 45 7.33 -0.29 -10.43
N ARG A 46 7.74 0.68 -9.62
CA ARG A 46 8.00 2.06 -10.01
C ARG A 46 9.51 2.34 -9.97
N PRO A 47 10.04 3.17 -10.88
CA PRO A 47 11.47 3.49 -10.93
C PRO A 47 11.96 4.27 -9.69
N GLU A 48 11.05 4.93 -8.96
CA GLU A 48 11.37 5.60 -7.70
C GLU A 48 11.73 4.60 -6.59
N GLY A 49 12.54 5.04 -5.64
CA GLY A 49 12.88 4.24 -4.46
C GLY A 49 11.66 3.95 -3.58
N THR A 50 11.70 2.83 -2.87
CA THR A 50 10.67 2.42 -1.93
C THR A 50 10.56 3.44 -0.79
N THR A 51 9.33 3.74 -0.40
CA THR A 51 9.01 4.65 0.69
C THR A 51 9.46 4.04 2.02
N LEU A 52 10.20 4.82 2.80
CA LEU A 52 10.70 4.42 4.11
C LEU A 52 10.13 5.36 5.18
N SER A 53 9.68 4.78 6.28
CA SER A 53 9.25 5.50 7.47
C SER A 53 10.19 5.16 8.63
N VAL A 54 10.83 6.17 9.20
CA VAL A 54 11.62 6.04 10.43
C VAL A 54 10.75 6.48 11.60
N GLY A 55 10.47 5.54 12.51
CA GLY A 55 9.72 5.80 13.74
C GLY A 55 10.67 6.11 14.90
N MET A 56 10.45 7.23 15.58
CA MET A 56 11.09 7.59 16.83
C MET A 56 10.10 7.41 17.97
N THR A 57 10.44 6.55 18.93
CA THR A 57 9.64 6.34 20.15
C THR A 57 10.16 7.26 21.24
N HIS A 58 9.27 8.07 21.80
CA HIS A 58 9.56 8.98 22.91
C HIS A 58 9.45 8.26 24.26
N PRO A 59 10.05 8.78 25.35
CA PRO A 59 9.99 8.14 26.67
C PRO A 59 8.57 7.95 27.23
N ASP A 60 7.61 8.75 26.79
CA ASP A 60 6.19 8.67 27.16
C ASP A 60 5.40 7.64 26.32
N GLY A 61 6.05 6.97 25.36
CA GLY A 61 5.44 5.97 24.49
C GLY A 61 4.86 6.53 23.19
N GLU A 62 4.83 7.85 23.02
CA GLU A 62 4.41 8.46 21.75
C GLU A 62 5.40 8.14 20.62
N ARG A 63 4.92 8.20 19.38
CA ARG A 63 5.74 7.91 18.20
C ARG A 63 5.63 8.99 17.14
N THR A 64 6.78 9.51 16.72
CA THR A 64 6.89 10.41 15.57
C THR A 64 7.48 9.64 14.39
N PHE A 65 6.89 9.81 13.19
CA PHE A 65 7.34 9.14 11.98
C PHE A 65 7.83 10.15 10.94
N PHE A 66 9.05 9.94 10.46
CA PHE A 66 9.59 10.66 9.30
C PHE A 66 9.51 9.74 8.09
N THR A 67 8.70 10.12 7.11
CA THR A 67 8.40 9.28 5.94
C THR A 67 8.90 9.93 4.67
N THR A 68 9.76 9.23 3.92
CA THR A 68 10.14 9.66 2.58
C THR A 68 8.97 9.49 1.62
N ARG A 69 8.90 10.28 0.55
CA ARG A 69 7.82 10.11 -0.44
C ARG A 69 7.95 8.80 -1.20
N GLY A 70 9.15 8.52 -1.74
CA GLY A 70 9.43 7.32 -2.52
C GLY A 70 8.45 7.11 -3.68
N HIS A 71 8.16 5.85 -3.99
CA HIS A 71 7.21 5.39 -5.01
C HIS A 71 5.72 5.70 -4.75
N LEU A 72 5.31 6.01 -3.52
CA LEU A 72 3.88 6.15 -3.17
C LEU A 72 3.11 7.23 -3.96
N PRO A 73 3.68 8.42 -4.28
CA PRO A 73 2.97 9.41 -5.08
C PRO A 73 2.57 8.92 -6.47
N ARG A 74 3.22 7.85 -6.95
CA ARG A 74 2.99 7.21 -8.26
C ARG A 74 2.03 6.02 -8.19
N PHE A 75 1.42 5.77 -7.04
CA PHE A 75 0.33 4.82 -6.93
C PHE A 75 -0.91 5.47 -7.55
N SER A 76 -1.46 4.84 -8.58
CA SER A 76 -2.49 5.38 -9.47
C SER A 76 -3.75 4.52 -9.48
N LEU A 77 -4.84 5.04 -10.04
CA LEU A 77 -6.07 4.26 -10.22
C LEU A 77 -5.84 3.04 -11.14
N ASP A 78 -5.03 3.19 -12.19
CA ASP A 78 -4.66 2.07 -13.07
C ASP A 78 -3.94 0.94 -12.29
N ASP A 79 -3.06 1.28 -11.34
CA ASP A 79 -2.41 0.28 -10.49
C ASP A 79 -3.45 -0.49 -9.66
N VAL A 80 -4.43 0.21 -9.08
CA VAL A 80 -5.52 -0.40 -8.32
C VAL A 80 -6.30 -1.38 -9.19
N LEU A 81 -6.71 -0.95 -10.39
CA LEU A 81 -7.51 -1.75 -11.31
C LEU A 81 -6.72 -2.91 -11.95
N SER A 82 -5.39 -2.81 -12.02
CA SER A 82 -4.53 -3.91 -12.48
C SER A 82 -4.42 -5.05 -11.47
N VAL A 83 -4.67 -4.77 -10.18
CA VAL A 83 -4.53 -5.73 -9.08
C VAL A 83 -5.89 -6.27 -8.63
N LEU A 84 -6.87 -5.39 -8.42
CA LEU A 84 -8.17 -5.75 -7.84
C LEU A 84 -9.15 -6.26 -8.90
N ASP A 85 -9.84 -7.34 -8.59
CA ASP A 85 -10.98 -7.82 -9.39
C ASP A 85 -12.28 -7.22 -8.82
N GLY A 86 -12.77 -6.16 -9.47
CA GLY A 86 -13.98 -5.46 -9.03
C GLY A 86 -15.24 -6.33 -9.04
N ASN A 87 -15.35 -7.31 -9.94
CA ASN A 87 -16.51 -8.21 -9.98
C ASN A 87 -16.49 -9.18 -8.80
N ARG A 88 -15.32 -9.75 -8.49
CA ARG A 88 -15.14 -10.63 -7.34
C ARG A 88 -15.36 -9.91 -6.00
N LEU A 89 -14.96 -8.64 -5.93
CA LEU A 89 -15.03 -7.82 -4.72
C LEU A 89 -16.34 -7.03 -4.57
N ALA A 90 -17.28 -7.17 -5.51
CA ALA A 90 -18.54 -6.45 -5.50
C ALA A 90 -19.33 -6.71 -4.20
N GLY A 91 -19.86 -5.62 -3.60
CA GLY A 91 -20.55 -5.68 -2.31
C GLY A 91 -19.64 -5.72 -1.08
N GLY A 92 -18.31 -5.75 -1.28
CA GLY A 92 -17.33 -5.62 -0.21
C GLY A 92 -17.09 -4.19 0.27
N TYR A 93 -16.13 -4.03 1.19
CA TYR A 93 -15.68 -2.73 1.69
C TYR A 93 -14.31 -2.36 1.12
N ALA A 94 -14.19 -1.15 0.59
CA ALA A 94 -12.90 -0.58 0.20
C ALA A 94 -12.31 0.22 1.37
N LEU A 95 -11.16 -0.24 1.90
CA LEU A 95 -10.41 0.51 2.89
C LEU A 95 -9.28 1.28 2.19
N LEU A 96 -9.46 2.60 2.07
CA LEU A 96 -8.43 3.51 1.55
C LEU A 96 -7.68 4.14 2.72
N SER A 97 -6.36 4.23 2.59
CA SER A 97 -5.51 4.64 3.70
C SER A 97 -4.21 5.25 3.17
N GLY A 98 -3.73 6.34 3.79
CA GLY A 98 -2.52 7.03 3.35
C GLY A 98 -2.71 7.88 2.10
N SER A 99 -3.95 8.30 1.78
CA SER A 99 -4.31 9.04 0.55
C SER A 99 -3.47 10.31 0.33
N PHE A 100 -3.00 10.94 1.41
CA PHE A 100 -2.14 12.13 1.34
C PHE A 100 -0.72 11.85 0.79
N LEU A 101 -0.36 10.59 0.58
CA LEU A 101 0.91 10.16 -0.01
C LEU A 101 0.76 9.65 -1.45
N THR A 102 -0.46 9.54 -1.97
CA THR A 102 -0.79 8.91 -3.27
C THR A 102 -1.35 9.92 -4.26
N ASP A 103 -0.51 10.88 -4.67
CA ASP A 103 -0.88 12.02 -5.51
C ASP A 103 -1.58 11.61 -6.81
N ASP A 104 -1.07 10.61 -7.52
CA ASP A 104 -1.66 10.17 -8.79
C ASP A 104 -3.07 9.59 -8.55
N LEU A 105 -3.24 8.68 -7.58
CA LEU A 105 -4.55 8.11 -7.25
C LEU A 105 -5.58 9.17 -6.80
N THR A 106 -5.16 10.15 -5.99
CA THR A 106 -6.07 11.20 -5.50
C THR A 106 -6.57 12.14 -6.60
N ARG A 107 -5.82 12.33 -7.69
CA ARG A 107 -6.29 13.10 -8.85
C ARG A 107 -7.47 12.43 -9.55
N ASP A 108 -7.56 11.11 -9.49
CA ASP A 108 -8.58 10.32 -10.16
C ASP A 108 -9.83 10.07 -9.30
N TYR A 109 -9.92 10.66 -8.11
CA TYR A 109 -11.07 10.46 -7.22
C TYR A 109 -12.41 10.90 -7.83
N GLY A 110 -12.40 11.86 -8.76
CA GLY A 110 -13.61 12.24 -9.48
C GLY A 110 -14.13 11.18 -10.48
N ALA A 111 -13.33 10.15 -10.77
CA ALA A 111 -13.68 9.06 -11.66
C ALA A 111 -14.17 7.78 -10.92
N LEU A 112 -14.14 7.80 -9.58
CA LEU A 112 -14.63 6.73 -8.69
C LEU A 112 -16.10 6.96 -8.28
#